data_AF-A0A158KBA6-F1
#
_entry.id   AF-A0A158KBA6-F1
#
_cell.length_a   1.000
_cell.length_b   1.000
_cell.length_c   1.000
_cell.angle_alpha   90.00
_cell.angle_beta   90.00
_cell.angle_gamma   90.00
#
_symmetry.space_group_name_H-M   'P 1'
#
loop_
_entity.id
_entity.type
_entity.pdbx_description
1 polymer ?
#
loop_
_entity_poly.entity_id
_entity_poly.type
_entity_poly.pdbx_seq_one_letter_code
_entity_poly.pdbx_strand_id
1 'polypeptide(L)'
;MNPPTLHAHHITDIQTSSQAASALKPIAGEFAFLLFSLGIIGTGLLALPVLAGSAAYAMAGTFRWKNSLALEPQLAKRFYGIIVLATLVGLALDFTSIDPIRALFWSAVINGVTSVPIMVLMMLMASNQKVMGTFVTPVPLRVLGWLSTGVMAAAVIAMFVFI
;
A
#
# COMPACT_ATOMS: atom_id res chain seq x y z
N MET A 1 -18.44 -25.97 16.64
CA MET A 1 -18.58 -24.53 16.33
C MET A 1 -18.02 -24.32 14.92
N ASN A 2 -18.82 -24.64 13.90
CA ASN A 2 -18.43 -24.55 12.49
C ASN A 2 -18.97 -23.22 11.94
N PRO A 3 -18.28 -22.51 11.03
CA PRO A 3 -18.91 -21.48 10.21
C PRO A 3 -19.55 -22.13 8.96
N PRO A 4 -20.86 -22.42 8.97
CA PRO A 4 -21.58 -22.69 7.72
C PRO A 4 -21.82 -21.35 7.02
N THR A 5 -22.07 -21.38 5.70
CA THR A 5 -22.59 -20.28 4.85
C THR A 5 -21.62 -19.44 4.00
N LEU A 6 -20.46 -19.96 3.57
CA LEU A 6 -19.71 -19.37 2.44
C LEU A 6 -19.42 -20.31 1.26
N HIS A 7 -19.91 -21.55 1.29
CA HIS A 7 -19.76 -22.52 0.17
C HIS A 7 -21.05 -22.79 -0.62
N ALA A 8 -22.08 -21.95 -0.47
CA ALA A 8 -23.40 -22.21 -1.08
C ALA A 8 -23.61 -21.57 -2.46
N HIS A 9 -22.70 -20.74 -2.95
CA HIS A 9 -22.79 -20.19 -4.30
C HIS A 9 -21.47 -20.40 -5.03
N HIS A 10 -21.51 -21.28 -6.03
CA HIS A 10 -20.52 -21.53 -7.06
C HIS A 10 -20.17 -20.24 -7.84
N ILE A 11 -19.59 -19.25 -7.16
CA ILE A 11 -19.08 -18.01 -7.73
C ILE A 11 -17.62 -17.94 -7.28
N THR A 12 -16.77 -18.68 -7.98
CA THR A 12 -15.32 -18.69 -7.78
C THR A 12 -14.64 -17.43 -8.35
N ASP A 13 -15.41 -16.39 -8.67
CA ASP A 13 -14.94 -15.24 -9.44
C ASP A 13 -15.69 -13.97 -9.03
N ILE A 14 -15.31 -13.39 -7.89
CA ILE A 14 -15.70 -12.01 -7.55
C ILE A 14 -14.70 -11.08 -8.25
N GLN A 15 -14.99 -10.74 -9.51
CA GLN A 15 -14.07 -9.97 -10.37
C GLN A 15 -14.24 -8.45 -10.26
N THR A 16 -15.28 -7.94 -9.58
CA THR A 16 -15.54 -6.49 -9.55
C THR A 16 -16.11 -5.98 -8.21
N SER A 17 -15.69 -4.77 -7.79
CA SER A 17 -16.14 -4.09 -6.57
C SER A 17 -17.66 -3.92 -6.47
N SER A 18 -18.35 -3.89 -7.61
CA SER A 18 -19.81 -3.87 -7.71
C SER A 18 -20.44 -5.17 -7.19
N GLN A 19 -19.82 -6.33 -7.44
CA GLN A 19 -20.31 -7.64 -6.97
C GLN A 19 -20.17 -7.78 -5.45
N ALA A 20 -19.05 -7.33 -4.88
CA ALA A 20 -18.84 -7.30 -3.43
C ALA A 20 -19.88 -6.42 -2.71
N ALA A 21 -20.21 -5.26 -3.28
CA ALA A 21 -21.22 -4.36 -2.73
C ALA A 21 -22.65 -4.94 -2.85
N SER A 22 -22.95 -5.67 -3.93
CA SER A 22 -24.24 -6.38 -4.07
C SER A 22 -24.37 -7.62 -3.17
N ALA A 23 -23.27 -8.26 -2.78
CA ALA A 23 -23.27 -9.39 -1.84
C ALA A 23 -23.59 -8.95 -0.39
N LEU A 24 -23.36 -7.68 -0.05
CA LEU A 24 -23.74 -7.06 1.24
C LEU A 24 -25.20 -6.59 1.30
N LYS A 25 -25.88 -6.47 0.15
CA LYS A 25 -27.26 -6.01 0.01
C LYS A 25 -28.32 -6.83 0.79
N PRO A 26 -28.21 -8.16 0.96
CA PRO A 26 -29.22 -8.95 1.66
C PRO A 26 -29.21 -8.78 3.19
N ILE A 27 -28.10 -8.30 3.76
CA ILE A 27 -27.89 -8.26 5.22
C ILE A 27 -28.05 -6.84 5.79
N ALA A 28 -27.82 -5.77 5.01
CA ALA A 28 -27.74 -4.40 5.53
C ALA A 28 -28.36 -3.29 4.65
N GLY A 29 -29.06 -3.62 3.55
CA GLY A 29 -29.79 -2.64 2.73
C GLY A 29 -28.91 -1.64 1.95
N GLU A 30 -29.53 -0.54 1.48
CA GLU A 30 -28.87 0.51 0.66
C GLU A 30 -27.79 1.30 1.42
N PHE A 31 -27.88 1.35 2.76
CA PHE A 31 -26.89 2.01 3.62
C PHE A 31 -25.52 1.33 3.61
N ALA A 32 -25.44 0.00 3.52
CA ALA A 32 -24.16 -0.70 3.43
C ALA A 32 -23.45 -0.43 2.11
N PHE A 33 -24.21 -0.30 1.01
CA PHE A 33 -23.66 0.10 -0.29
C PHE A 33 -23.08 1.52 -0.25
N LEU A 34 -23.81 2.46 0.35
CA LEU A 34 -23.34 3.83 0.57
C LEU A 34 -22.08 3.88 1.44
N LEU A 35 -22.08 3.18 2.58
CA LEU A 35 -20.93 3.16 3.49
C LEU A 35 -19.70 2.50 2.86
N PHE A 36 -19.89 1.41 2.12
CA PHE A 36 -18.81 0.74 1.38
C PHE A 36 -18.24 1.63 0.28
N SER A 37 -19.10 2.26 -0.53
CA SER A 37 -18.68 3.17 -1.58
C SER A 37 -17.95 4.39 -1.02
N LEU A 38 -18.46 4.97 0.07
CA LEU A 38 -17.82 6.07 0.78
C LEU A 38 -16.46 5.66 1.35
N GLY A 39 -16.34 4.44 1.87
CA GLY A 39 -15.08 3.88 2.36
C GLY A 39 -14.04 3.69 1.26
N ILE A 40 -14.43 3.16 0.09
CA ILE A 40 -13.53 2.99 -1.06
C ILE A 40 -13.09 4.37 -1.60
N ILE A 41 -14.01 5.32 -1.75
CA ILE A 41 -13.68 6.69 -2.19
C ILE A 41 -12.77 7.37 -1.17
N GLY A 42 -13.09 7.26 0.12
CA GLY A 42 -12.33 7.88 1.21
C GLY A 42 -10.90 7.34 1.31
N THR A 43 -10.72 6.02 1.20
CA THR A 43 -9.38 5.42 1.21
C THR A 43 -8.58 5.81 -0.03
N GLY A 44 -9.20 5.85 -1.22
CA GLY A 44 -8.55 6.35 -2.44
C GLY A 44 -8.12 7.81 -2.34
N LEU A 45 -8.98 8.69 -1.85
CA LEU A 45 -8.70 10.12 -1.71
C LEU A 45 -7.55 10.41 -0.73
N LEU A 46 -7.40 9.60 0.32
CA LEU A 46 -6.29 9.71 1.27
C LEU A 46 -5.00 9.07 0.75
N ALA A 47 -5.11 7.94 0.03
CA ALA A 47 -3.95 7.20 -0.45
C ALA A 47 -3.25 7.92 -1.61
N LEU A 48 -4.01 8.46 -2.58
CA LEU A 48 -3.45 9.07 -3.80
C LEU A 48 -2.46 10.21 -3.51
N PRO A 49 -2.75 11.20 -2.64
CA PRO A 49 -1.82 12.29 -2.34
C PRO A 49 -0.56 11.81 -1.63
N VAL A 50 -0.69 10.89 -0.68
CA VAL A 50 0.44 10.36 0.10
C VAL A 50 1.39 9.56 -0.79
N LEU A 51 0.85 8.69 -1.66
CA LEU A 51 1.64 7.90 -2.61
C LEU A 51 2.31 8.78 -3.66
N ALA A 52 1.57 9.73 -4.25
CA ALA A 52 2.11 10.66 -5.24
C ALA A 52 3.21 11.54 -4.65
N GLY A 53 3.01 12.05 -3.43
CA GLY A 53 4.02 12.83 -2.70
C GLY A 53 5.26 12.02 -2.34
N SER A 54 5.08 10.78 -1.86
CA SER A 54 6.18 9.86 -1.54
C SER A 54 7.01 9.51 -2.78
N ALA A 55 6.35 9.19 -3.90
CA ALA A 55 7.01 8.90 -5.17
C ALA A 55 7.78 10.12 -5.70
N ALA A 56 7.16 11.31 -5.64
CA ALA A 56 7.81 12.55 -6.05
C ALA A 56 9.04 12.87 -5.17
N TYR A 57 8.96 12.63 -3.86
CA TYR A 57 10.08 12.79 -2.94
C TYR A 57 11.21 11.78 -3.20
N ALA A 58 10.88 10.51 -3.39
CA ALA A 58 11.84 9.46 -3.71
C ALA A 58 12.59 9.71 -5.02
N MET A 59 11.86 10.16 -6.05
CA MET A 59 12.44 10.55 -7.34
C MET A 59 13.36 11.77 -7.19
N ALA A 60 12.92 12.81 -6.47
CA ALA A 60 13.75 13.99 -6.22
C ALA A 60 15.07 13.64 -5.52
N GLY A 61 15.02 12.75 -4.52
CA GLY A 61 16.21 12.23 -3.84
C GLY A 61 17.13 11.42 -4.75
N THR A 62 16.57 10.55 -5.60
CA THR A 62 17.33 9.67 -6.50
C THR A 62 18.07 10.46 -7.60
N PHE A 63 17.42 11.48 -8.17
CA PHE A 63 18.02 12.33 -9.21
C PHE A 63 19.02 13.37 -8.67
N ARG A 64 19.29 13.36 -7.35
CA ARG A 64 20.16 14.33 -6.66
C ARG A 64 19.85 15.78 -7.05
N TRP A 65 18.60 16.08 -7.39
CA TRP A 65 18.16 17.46 -7.52
C TRP A 65 18.34 18.14 -6.17
N LYS A 66 18.70 19.42 -6.17
CA LYS A 66 18.99 20.17 -4.94
C LYS A 66 17.74 20.22 -4.05
N ASN A 67 17.57 19.22 -3.22
CA ASN A 67 16.63 19.18 -2.11
C ASN A 67 17.28 19.95 -0.96
N SER A 68 17.12 21.26 -0.97
CA SER A 68 17.18 22.02 0.28
C SER A 68 15.75 22.29 0.70
N LEU A 69 15.37 21.81 1.89
CA LEU A 69 14.08 22.08 2.54
C LEU A 69 13.81 23.59 2.78
N ALA A 70 14.77 24.45 2.40
CA ALA A 70 14.76 25.89 2.61
C ALA A 70 14.81 26.73 1.32
N LEU A 71 14.77 26.16 0.09
CA LEU A 71 14.79 26.98 -1.12
C LEU A 71 13.70 26.66 -2.16
N GLU A 72 12.88 27.69 -2.32
CA GLU A 72 12.18 28.20 -3.50
C GLU A 72 10.96 27.45 -4.07
N PRO A 73 9.88 28.20 -4.37
CA PRO A 73 8.67 27.75 -5.07
C PRO A 73 8.92 27.43 -6.57
N GLN A 74 10.15 27.05 -6.93
CA GLN A 74 10.58 26.67 -8.28
C GLN A 74 10.70 25.15 -8.46
N LEU A 75 10.73 24.37 -7.36
CA LEU A 75 10.55 22.91 -7.40
C LEU A 75 9.10 22.50 -7.73
N ALA A 76 8.17 23.46 -7.77
CA ALA A 76 6.75 23.24 -8.04
C ALA A 76 6.52 22.60 -9.42
N LYS A 77 7.25 22.95 -10.48
CA LYS A 77 6.93 22.41 -11.83
C LYS A 77 7.28 20.93 -11.99
N ARG A 78 8.44 20.48 -11.48
CA ARG A 78 8.88 19.08 -11.63
C ARG A 78 8.21 18.17 -10.60
N PHE A 79 8.02 18.63 -9.37
CA PHE A 79 7.30 17.89 -8.33
C PHE A 79 5.83 17.69 -8.71
N TYR A 80 5.13 18.75 -9.12
CA TYR A 80 3.77 18.62 -9.62
C TYR A 80 3.72 17.87 -10.95
N GLY A 81 4.77 17.94 -11.77
CA GLY A 81 4.90 17.12 -12.98
C GLY A 81 4.89 15.63 -12.68
N ILE A 82 5.60 15.17 -11.63
CA ILE A 82 5.57 13.75 -11.21
C ILE A 82 4.19 13.37 -10.70
N ILE A 83 3.52 14.24 -9.92
CA ILE A 83 2.16 13.98 -9.42
C ILE A 83 1.19 13.87 -10.60
N VAL A 84 1.18 14.84 -11.51
CA VAL A 84 0.31 14.83 -12.71
C VAL A 84 0.59 13.62 -13.58
N LEU A 85 1.86 13.27 -13.80
CA LEU A 85 2.26 12.08 -14.54
C LEU A 85 1.75 10.81 -13.86
N ALA A 86 1.94 10.67 -12.55
CA ALA A 86 1.47 9.52 -11.78
C ALA A 86 -0.06 9.39 -11.82
N THR A 87 -0.79 10.51 -11.70
CA THR A 87 -2.25 10.55 -11.84
C THR A 87 -2.70 10.18 -13.25
N LEU A 88 -2.04 10.70 -14.29
CA LEU A 88 -2.34 10.36 -15.68
C LEU A 88 -2.06 8.89 -16.00
N VAL A 89 -0.96 8.34 -15.47
CA VAL A 89 -0.64 6.91 -15.62
C VAL A 89 -1.68 6.05 -14.89
N GLY A 90 -2.08 6.43 -13.68
CA GLY A 90 -3.16 5.76 -12.95
C GLY A 90 -4.48 5.76 -13.72
N LEU A 91 -4.88 6.91 -14.26
CA LEU A 91 -6.05 7.03 -15.14
C LEU A 91 -5.91 6.24 -16.44
N ALA A 92 -4.71 6.17 -17.02
CA ALA A 92 -4.47 5.40 -18.23
C ALA A 92 -4.58 3.88 -17.99
N LEU A 93 -4.31 3.40 -16.78
CA LEU A 93 -4.51 2.00 -16.41
C LEU A 93 -5.99 1.61 -16.45
N ASP A 94 -6.91 2.53 -16.14
CA ASP A 94 -8.36 2.28 -16.24
C ASP A 94 -8.83 2.04 -17.69
N PHE A 95 -8.10 2.53 -18.69
CA PHE A 95 -8.36 2.26 -20.11
C PHE A 95 -7.74 0.95 -20.60
N THR A 96 -6.89 0.31 -19.80
CA THR A 96 -6.29 -0.98 -20.13
C THR A 96 -7.25 -2.10 -19.69
N SER A 97 -7.36 -3.19 -20.46
CA SER A 97 -8.20 -4.36 -20.13
C SER A 97 -7.69 -5.19 -18.93
N ILE A 98 -6.90 -4.60 -18.04
CA ILE A 98 -6.41 -5.26 -16.83
C ILE A 98 -7.51 -5.16 -15.78
N ASP A 99 -7.96 -6.31 -15.27
CA ASP A 99 -8.89 -6.35 -14.15
C ASP A 99 -8.30 -5.59 -12.94
N PRO A 100 -8.93 -4.50 -12.47
CA PRO A 100 -8.42 -3.70 -11.36
C PRO A 100 -8.21 -4.52 -10.08
N ILE A 101 -9.02 -5.58 -9.89
CA ILE A 101 -8.86 -6.50 -8.76
C ILE A 101 -7.58 -7.31 -8.87
N ARG A 102 -7.24 -7.82 -10.07
CA ARG A 102 -5.96 -8.52 -10.28
C ARG A 102 -4.78 -7.57 -10.11
N ALA A 103 -4.90 -6.34 -10.63
CA ALA A 103 -3.88 -5.31 -10.43
C ALA A 103 -3.70 -4.98 -8.94
N LEU A 104 -4.79 -4.86 -8.18
CA LEU A 104 -4.76 -4.62 -6.74
C LEU A 104 -4.12 -5.79 -5.99
N PHE A 105 -4.46 -7.03 -6.37
CA PHE A 105 -3.85 -8.22 -5.79
C PHE A 105 -2.34 -8.24 -6.04
N TRP A 106 -1.89 -8.13 -7.30
CA TRP A 106 -0.46 -8.09 -7.64
C TRP A 106 0.27 -6.91 -6.97
N SER A 107 -0.37 -5.75 -6.85
CA SER A 107 0.18 -4.60 -6.13
C SER A 107 0.39 -4.92 -4.65
N ALA A 108 -0.55 -5.61 -4.01
CA ALA A 108 -0.42 -6.06 -2.63
C ALA A 108 0.70 -7.09 -2.46
N VAL A 109 0.85 -8.03 -3.40
CA VAL A 109 1.95 -9.01 -3.42
C VAL A 109 3.30 -8.28 -3.48
N ILE A 110 3.47 -7.41 -4.47
CA ILE A 110 4.71 -6.66 -4.67
C ILE A 110 5.03 -5.81 -3.44
N ASN A 111 4.03 -5.15 -2.87
CA ASN A 111 4.19 -4.36 -1.65
C ASN A 111 4.62 -5.24 -0.45
N GLY A 112 3.98 -6.40 -0.26
CA GLY A 112 4.33 -7.35 0.80
C GLY A 112 5.76 -7.84 0.69
N VAL A 113 6.18 -8.24 -0.51
CA VAL A 113 7.57 -8.68 -0.80
C VAL A 113 8.57 -7.55 -0.56
N THR A 114 8.27 -6.34 -1.05
CA THR A 114 9.14 -5.15 -0.92
C THR A 114 9.23 -4.63 0.51
N SER A 115 8.20 -4.85 1.33
CA SER A 115 8.18 -4.42 2.73
C SER A 115 9.26 -5.11 3.57
N VAL A 116 9.57 -6.39 3.30
CA VAL A 116 10.57 -7.15 4.06
C VAL A 116 11.97 -6.51 4.02
N PRO A 117 12.60 -6.24 2.85
CA PRO A 117 13.90 -5.59 2.81
C PRO A 117 13.87 -4.18 3.39
N ILE A 118 12.80 -3.40 3.17
CA ILE A 118 12.65 -2.06 3.74
C ILE A 118 12.63 -2.13 5.28
N MET A 119 11.86 -3.05 5.86
CA MET A 119 11.81 -3.27 7.31
C MET A 119 13.15 -3.71 7.88
N VAL A 120 13.86 -4.61 7.20
CA VAL A 120 15.22 -5.02 7.61
C VAL A 120 16.16 -3.82 7.63
N LEU A 121 16.16 -3.00 6.57
CA LEU A 121 16.99 -1.79 6.49
C LEU A 121 16.64 -0.79 7.59
N MET A 122 15.35 -0.56 7.82
CA MET A 122 14.86 0.32 8.88
C MET A 122 15.29 -0.20 10.26
N MET A 123 15.19 -1.50 10.52
CA MET A 123 15.63 -2.11 11.78
C MET A 123 17.15 -2.04 11.96
N LEU A 124 17.93 -2.20 10.90
CA LEU A 124 19.39 -2.04 10.92
C LEU A 124 19.77 -0.59 11.23
N MET A 125 19.11 0.39 10.60
CA MET A 125 19.33 1.82 10.87
C MET A 125 18.91 2.19 12.29
N ALA A 126 17.71 1.79 12.72
CA ALA A 126 17.16 2.09 14.05
C ALA A 126 17.94 1.41 15.20
N SER A 127 18.68 0.35 14.89
CA SER A 127 19.57 -0.34 15.83
C SER A 127 20.99 0.23 15.88
N ASN A 128 21.35 1.12 14.93
CA ASN A 128 22.70 1.66 14.81
C ASN A 128 22.82 3.03 15.51
N GLN A 129 23.60 3.08 16.59
CA GLN A 129 23.93 4.31 17.31
C GLN A 129 24.54 5.40 16.42
N LYS A 130 25.26 5.03 15.35
CA LYS A 130 25.84 6.01 14.42
C LYS A 130 24.81 6.73 13.55
N VAL A 131 23.63 6.13 13.36
CA VAL A 131 22.55 6.69 12.54
C VAL A 131 21.49 7.37 13.42
N MET A 132 21.14 6.76 14.55
CA MET A 132 20.09 7.23 15.45
C MET A 132 20.60 8.16 16.57
N GLY A 133 21.92 8.27 16.76
CA GLY A 133 22.54 9.07 17.81
C GLY A 133 22.12 8.58 19.20
N THR A 134 21.54 9.47 20.00
CA THR A 134 21.14 9.21 21.39
C THR A 134 19.78 8.52 21.54
N PHE A 135 18.95 8.49 20.48
CA PHE A 135 17.60 7.91 20.49
C PHE A 135 17.59 6.47 19.94
N VAL A 136 18.47 5.62 20.46
CA VAL A 136 18.53 4.23 20.00
C VAL A 136 17.35 3.44 20.53
N THR A 137 16.78 2.65 19.64
CA THR A 137 15.66 1.77 19.94
C THR A 137 15.98 0.87 21.14
N PRO A 138 15.21 0.94 22.24
CA PRO A 138 15.46 0.10 23.41
C PRO A 138 15.32 -1.38 23.03
N VAL A 139 16.12 -2.24 23.67
CA VAL A 139 16.19 -3.68 23.41
C VAL A 139 14.83 -4.37 23.24
N PRO A 140 13.79 -4.14 24.08
CA PRO A 140 12.48 -4.76 23.87
C PRO A 140 11.83 -4.36 22.54
N LEU A 141 11.92 -3.10 22.16
CA LEU A 141 11.32 -2.59 20.92
C LEU A 141 12.10 -3.10 19.69
N ARG A 142 13.42 -3.30 19.84
CA ARG A 142 14.25 -3.96 18.82
C ARG A 142 13.88 -5.43 18.64
N VAL A 143 13.68 -6.18 19.71
CA VAL A 143 13.24 -7.59 19.64
C VAL A 143 11.87 -7.70 18.98
N LEU A 144 10.93 -6.83 19.36
CA LEU A 144 9.59 -6.81 18.80
C LEU A 144 9.60 -6.43 17.30
N GLY A 145 10.43 -5.47 16.90
CA GLY A 145 10.61 -5.10 15.49
C GLY A 145 11.25 -6.22 14.64
N TRP A 146 12.23 -6.95 15.18
CA TRP A 146 12.81 -8.12 14.50
C TRP A 146 11.84 -9.28 14.43
N LEU A 147 11.01 -9.50 15.46
CA LEU A 147 9.95 -10.49 15.44
C LEU A 147 8.90 -10.16 14.37
N SER A 148 8.42 -8.92 14.30
CA SER A 148 7.49 -8.48 13.25
C SER A 148 8.08 -8.64 11.85
N THR A 149 9.35 -8.31 11.67
CA THR A 149 10.07 -8.49 10.40
C THR A 149 10.16 -9.98 10.04
N GLY A 150 10.44 -10.85 11.03
CA GLY A 150 10.47 -12.30 10.85
C GLY A 150 9.10 -12.89 10.48
N VAL A 151 8.03 -12.44 11.13
CA VAL A 151 6.65 -12.85 10.81
C VAL A 151 6.27 -12.41 9.39
N MET A 152 6.60 -11.18 9.01
CA MET A 152 6.36 -10.68 7.65
C MET A 152 7.14 -11.48 6.60
N ALA A 153 8.41 -11.77 6.85
CA ALA A 153 9.24 -12.60 5.96
C ALA A 153 8.68 -14.02 5.84
N ALA A 154 8.25 -14.63 6.95
CA ALA A 154 7.63 -15.94 6.94
C ALA A 154 6.31 -15.96 6.14
N ALA A 155 5.48 -14.91 6.26
CA ALA A 155 4.25 -14.78 5.49
C ALA A 155 4.53 -14.66 3.98
N VAL A 156 5.55 -13.88 3.58
CA VAL A 156 5.99 -13.78 2.18
C VAL A 156 6.52 -15.12 1.66
N ILE A 157 7.33 -15.83 2.44
CA ILE A 157 7.84 -17.16 2.06
C ILE A 157 6.69 -18.15 1.92
N ALA A 158 5.76 -18.18 2.88
CA ALA A 158 4.57 -19.03 2.81
C ALA A 158 3.74 -18.71 1.56
N MET A 159 3.59 -17.42 1.23
CA MET A 159 2.91 -17.01 0.01
C MET A 159 3.58 -17.61 -1.24
N PHE A 160 4.90 -17.55 -1.37
CA PHE A 160 5.61 -18.16 -2.51
C PHE A 160 5.56 -19.70 -2.53
N VAL A 161 5.42 -20.35 -1.37
CA VAL A 161 5.30 -21.81 -1.28
C VAL A 161 3.89 -22.30 -1.62
N PHE A 162 2.86 -21.49 -1.34
CA PHE A 162 1.46 -21.82 -1.59
C PHE A 162 0.90 -21.32 -2.93
N ILE A 163 1.67 -20.51 -3.68
CA ILE A 163 1.29 -20.00 -5.01
C ILE A 163 1.64 -20.99 -6.12
#